data_AF-A0A1Q4USG0-F1
#
_entry.id   AF-A0A1Q4USG0-F1
#
_cell.length_a   1.000
_cell.length_b   1.000
_cell.length_c   1.000
_cell.angle_alpha   90.00
_cell.angle_beta   90.00
_cell.angle_gamma   90.00
#
_symmetry.space_group_name_H-M   'P 1'
#
loop_
_entity.id
_entity.type
_entity.pdbx_description
1 polymer ?
#
loop_
_entity_poly.entity_id
_entity_poly.type
_entity_poly.pdbx_seq_one_letter_code
_entity_poly.pdbx_strand_id
1 'polypeptide(L)'
;MLDGDVTAYAKEAIDTLEAEKKALQTQLVELDRIQTRQPDVQVCGSDPFASLEPAQRVSAMETLYEWEYQNARRSGMRQRLVFVEVEIAHWCNRQDSAG
;
A
#
# COMPACT_ATOMS: atom_id res chain seq x y z
N MET A 1 -26.97 -2.52 -30.59
CA MET A 1 -25.52 -2.46 -30.92
C MET A 1 -24.68 -1.72 -29.86
N LEU A 2 -25.21 -1.49 -28.65
CA LEU A 2 -24.54 -0.73 -27.57
C LEU A 2 -23.91 -1.63 -26.47
N ASP A 3 -24.37 -2.86 -26.28
CA ASP A 3 -23.86 -3.77 -25.22
C ASP A 3 -22.43 -4.28 -25.44
N GLY A 4 -22.00 -4.39 -26.71
CA GLY A 4 -20.64 -4.80 -27.05
C GLY A 4 -19.59 -3.77 -26.60
N ASP A 5 -19.96 -2.50 -26.53
CA ASP A 5 -19.08 -1.38 -26.16
C ASP A 5 -18.88 -1.31 -24.64
N VAL A 6 -19.96 -1.48 -23.87
CA VAL A 6 -19.92 -1.50 -22.40
C VAL A 6 -19.15 -2.72 -21.88
N THR A 7 -19.32 -3.89 -22.50
CA THR A 7 -18.64 -5.12 -22.08
C THR A 7 -17.13 -5.05 -22.36
N ALA A 8 -16.75 -4.53 -23.53
CA ALA A 8 -15.34 -4.33 -23.89
C ALA A 8 -14.68 -3.32 -22.96
N TYR A 9 -15.35 -2.19 -22.68
CA TYR A 9 -14.87 -1.19 -21.74
C TYR A 9 -14.69 -1.74 -20.32
N ALA A 10 -15.67 -2.48 -19.80
CA ALA A 10 -15.58 -3.10 -18.48
C ALA A 10 -14.42 -4.10 -18.40
N LYS A 11 -14.17 -4.86 -19.48
CA LYS A 11 -13.04 -5.79 -19.54
C LYS A 11 -11.69 -5.06 -19.48
N GLU A 12 -11.51 -4.00 -20.26
CA GLU A 12 -10.28 -3.19 -20.24
C GLU A 12 -10.04 -2.53 -18.86
N ALA A 13 -11.11 -2.06 -18.21
CA ALA A 13 -11.05 -1.51 -16.86
C ALA A 13 -10.60 -2.57 -15.84
N ILE A 14 -11.18 -3.78 -15.89
CA ILE A 14 -10.80 -4.90 -15.02
C ILE A 14 -9.33 -5.30 -15.26
N ASP A 15 -8.91 -5.45 -16.51
CA ASP A 15 -7.53 -5.84 -16.85
C ASP A 15 -6.50 -4.82 -16.30
N THR A 16 -6.82 -3.53 -16.40
CA THR A 16 -6.00 -2.45 -15.84
C THR A 16 -5.92 -2.51 -14.31
N LEU A 17 -7.06 -2.72 -13.65
CA LEU A 17 -7.15 -2.79 -12.19
C LEU A 17 -6.46 -4.04 -11.62
N GLU A 18 -6.56 -5.20 -12.30
CA GLU A 18 -5.84 -6.42 -11.92
C GLU A 18 -4.32 -6.26 -12.05
N ALA A 19 -3.85 -5.54 -13.08
CA ALA A 19 -2.43 -5.19 -13.20
C ALA A 19 -1.96 -4.30 -12.04
N GLU A 20 -2.75 -3.28 -11.68
CA GLU A 20 -2.47 -2.40 -10.52
C GLU A 20 -2.45 -3.20 -9.21
N LYS A 21 -3.47 -4.04 -8.98
CA LYS A 21 -3.57 -4.92 -7.81
C LYS A 21 -2.33 -5.78 -7.64
N LYS A 22 -1.89 -6.45 -8.72
CA LYS A 22 -0.68 -7.28 -8.70
C LYS A 22 0.58 -6.47 -8.38
N ALA A 23 0.70 -5.27 -8.94
CA ALA A 23 1.82 -4.37 -8.65
C ALA A 23 1.83 -3.93 -7.18
N LEU A 24 0.68 -3.52 -6.63
CA LEU A 24 0.53 -3.13 -5.22
C LEU A 24 0.85 -4.28 -4.27
N GLN A 25 0.33 -5.48 -4.54
CA GLN A 25 0.62 -6.67 -3.73
C GLN A 25 2.13 -7.00 -3.74
N THR A 26 2.77 -6.91 -4.90
CA THR A 26 4.22 -7.14 -5.01
C THR A 26 5.01 -6.12 -4.20
N GLN A 27 4.66 -4.83 -4.30
CA GLN A 27 5.33 -3.77 -3.55
C GLN A 27 5.11 -3.89 -2.04
N LEU A 28 3.91 -4.29 -1.61
CA LEU A 28 3.61 -4.52 -0.19
C LEU A 28 4.44 -5.67 0.38
N VAL A 29 4.59 -6.78 -0.36
CA VAL A 29 5.44 -7.90 0.05
C VAL A 29 6.89 -7.45 0.24
N GLU A 30 7.43 -6.63 -0.66
CA GLU A 30 8.79 -6.10 -0.52
C GLU A 30 8.93 -5.16 0.69
N LEU A 31 7.94 -4.29 0.94
CA LEU A 31 7.94 -3.42 2.12
C LEU A 31 7.86 -4.22 3.43
N ASP A 32 7.03 -5.25 3.49
CA ASP A 32 6.91 -6.11 4.69
C ASP A 32 8.20 -6.93 4.93
N ARG A 33 8.93 -7.32 3.87
CA ARG A 33 10.27 -7.94 3.97
C ARG A 33 11.34 -7.00 4.52
N ILE A 34 11.27 -5.71 4.17
CA ILE A 34 12.20 -4.70 4.69
C ILE A 34 11.93 -4.45 6.17
N GLN A 35 10.65 -4.35 6.56
CA GLN A 35 10.28 -4.05 7.94
C GLN A 35 10.56 -5.21 8.91
N THR A 36 10.36 -6.46 8.49
CA THR A 36 10.73 -7.64 9.32
C THR A 36 12.23 -7.73 9.63
N ARG A 37 13.07 -6.98 8.91
CA ARG A 37 14.52 -6.88 9.16
C ARG A 37 14.90 -5.67 10.02
N GLN A 38 13.99 -4.73 10.25
CA GLN A 38 14.24 -3.58 11.11
C GLN A 38 13.93 -3.96 12.56
N PRO A 39 14.81 -3.65 13.52
CA PRO A 39 14.55 -3.90 14.94
C PRO A 39 13.33 -3.09 15.38
N ASP A 40 12.48 -3.68 16.23
CA ASP A 40 11.37 -2.99 16.87
C ASP A 40 11.93 -1.82 17.70
N VAL A 41 11.92 -0.61 17.14
CA VAL A 41 12.24 0.62 17.88
C VAL A 41 11.03 0.92 18.77
N GLN A 42 11.00 0.29 19.94
CA GLN A 42 9.97 0.48 20.94
C GLN A 42 10.16 1.86 21.60
N VAL A 43 9.39 2.86 21.16
CA VAL A 43 9.36 4.18 21.81
C VAL A 43 8.47 4.09 23.05
N CYS A 44 9.06 3.68 24.18
CA CYS A 44 8.34 3.52 25.44
C CYS A 44 8.60 4.73 26.38
N GLY A 45 7.57 5.56 26.61
CA GLY A 45 7.31 6.39 27.80
C GLY A 45 8.28 7.53 28.19
N SER A 46 9.57 7.41 27.94
CA SER A 46 10.60 8.43 28.15
C SER A 46 11.13 8.89 26.80
N ASP A 47 11.47 10.19 26.65
CA ASP A 47 12.11 10.70 25.44
C ASP A 47 13.35 9.84 25.10
N PRO A 48 13.29 8.99 24.05
CA PRO A 48 14.35 8.04 23.73
C PRO A 48 15.63 8.75 23.27
N PHE A 49 15.56 10.05 23.01
CA PHE A 49 16.68 10.87 22.59
C PHE A 49 17.34 11.65 23.73
N ALA A 50 16.72 11.73 24.92
CA ALA A 50 17.20 12.57 26.00
C ALA A 50 18.63 12.20 26.44
N SER A 51 18.97 10.91 26.47
CA SER A 51 20.28 10.39 26.88
C SER A 51 21.31 10.22 25.76
N LEU A 52 20.95 10.52 24.50
CA LEU A 52 21.84 10.33 23.35
C LEU A 52 22.74 11.54 23.11
N GLU A 53 23.97 11.31 22.65
CA GLU A 53 24.84 12.39 22.17
C GLU A 53 24.25 13.04 20.91
N PRO A 54 24.55 14.32 20.59
CA PRO A 54 23.96 15.01 19.44
C PRO A 54 24.05 14.24 18.11
N ALA A 55 25.19 13.60 17.82
CA ALA A 55 25.36 12.80 16.60
C ALA A 55 24.49 11.53 16.60
N GLN A 56 24.28 10.91 17.75
CA GLN A 56 23.42 9.74 17.92
C GLN A 56 21.95 10.12 17.81
N ARG A 57 21.55 11.29 18.33
CA ARG A 57 20.19 11.84 18.18
C ARG A 57 19.82 12.02 16.71
N VAL A 58 20.71 12.63 15.91
CA VAL A 58 20.48 12.83 14.47
C VAL A 58 20.27 11.49 13.76
N SER A 59 21.19 10.54 13.97
CA SER A 59 21.08 9.21 13.34
C SER A 59 19.82 8.44 13.77
N ALA A 60 19.45 8.52 15.04
CA ALA A 60 18.23 7.89 15.55
C ALA A 60 16.96 8.56 14.98
N MET A 61 16.94 9.89 14.83
CA MET A 61 15.83 10.61 14.20
C MET A 61 15.69 10.27 12.72
N GLU A 62 16.79 10.19 11.96
CA GLU A 62 16.77 9.78 10.55
C GLU A 62 16.19 8.37 10.39
N THR A 63 16.60 7.45 11.27
CA THR A 63 16.10 6.07 11.27
C THR A 63 14.59 6.03 11.56
N LEU A 64 14.12 6.81 12.54
CA LEU A 64 12.70 6.89 12.87
C LEU A 64 11.87 7.55 11.77
N TYR A 65 12.38 8.61 11.15
CA TYR A 65 11.71 9.25 10.01
C TYR A 65 11.55 8.29 8.84
N GLU A 66 12.60 7.55 8.49
CA GLU A 66 12.54 6.53 7.43
C GLU A 66 11.53 5.43 7.78
N TRP A 67 11.50 4.97 9.03
CA TRP A 67 10.52 3.98 9.50
C TRP A 67 9.07 4.47 9.37
N GLU A 68 8.78 5.69 9.84
CA GLU A 68 7.46 6.31 9.73
C GLU A 68 7.04 6.51 8.27
N TYR A 69 7.99 6.95 7.42
CA TYR A 69 7.75 7.10 5.99
C TYR A 69 7.35 5.78 5.33
N GLN A 70 8.08 4.69 5.58
CA GLN A 70 7.74 3.37 5.04
C GLN A 70 6.39 2.85 5.58
N ASN A 71 6.08 3.12 6.85
CA ASN A 71 4.78 2.79 7.43
C ASN A 71 3.62 3.53 6.76
N ALA A 72 3.75 4.84 6.58
CA ALA A 72 2.75 5.66 5.90
C ALA A 72 2.56 5.19 4.45
N ARG A 73 3.66 4.94 3.73
CA ARG A 73 3.63 4.41 2.37
C ARG A 73 2.89 3.06 2.28
N ARG A 74 3.19 2.13 3.19
CA ARG A 74 2.51 0.83 3.26
C ARG A 74 1.03 0.99 3.57
N SER A 75 0.67 1.86 4.51
CA SER A 75 -0.72 2.15 4.85
C SER A 75 -1.49 2.66 3.63
N GLY A 76 -0.93 3.62 2.89
CA GLY A 76 -1.51 4.13 1.65
C GLY A 76 -1.67 3.06 0.58
N MET A 77 -0.67 2.18 0.39
CA MET A 77 -0.77 1.07 -0.56
C MET A 77 -1.86 0.07 -0.18
N ARG A 78 -2.03 -0.26 1.11
CA ARG A 78 -3.11 -1.13 1.58
C ARG A 78 -4.48 -0.51 1.34
N GLN A 79 -4.64 0.78 1.60
CA GLN A 79 -5.88 1.49 1.30
C GLN A 79 -6.21 1.50 -0.19
N ARG A 80 -5.20 1.75 -1.05
CA ARG A 80 -5.38 1.70 -2.50
C ARG A 80 -5.74 0.30 -2.98
N LEU A 81 -5.13 -0.74 -2.42
CA LEU A 81 -5.45 -2.13 -2.76
C LEU A 81 -6.92 -2.46 -2.48
N VAL A 82 -7.44 -2.08 -1.31
CA VAL A 82 -8.86 -2.26 -0.97
C VAL A 82 -9.76 -1.55 -1.97
N PHE A 83 -9.43 -0.33 -2.36
CA PHE A 83 -10.19 0.43 -3.35
C PHE A 83 -10.21 -0.28 -4.72
N VAL A 84 -9.06 -0.72 -5.21
CA VAL A 84 -8.93 -1.45 -6.48
C VAL A 84 -9.75 -2.75 -6.45
N GLU A 85 -9.71 -3.50 -5.34
CA GLU A 85 -10.51 -4.73 -5.18
C GLU A 85 -12.01 -4.45 -5.23
N VAL A 86 -12.46 -3.34 -4.63
CA VAL A 86 -13.87 -2.90 -4.69
C VAL A 86 -14.25 -2.48 -6.11
N GLU A 87 -13.39 -1.78 -6.83
CA GLU A 87 -13.65 -1.37 -8.23
C GLU A 87 -13.75 -2.58 -9.17
N ILE A 88 -12.86 -3.57 -9.02
CA ILE A 88 -12.95 -4.82 -9.78
C ILE A 88 -14.30 -5.50 -9.52
N ALA A 89 -14.69 -5.65 -8.24
CA ALA A 89 -15.98 -6.23 -7.88
C ALA A 89 -17.16 -5.45 -8.48
N HIS A 90 -17.09 -4.11 -8.49
CA HIS A 90 -18.09 -3.27 -9.12
C HIS A 90 -18.23 -3.55 -10.62
N TRP A 91 -17.12 -3.61 -11.36
CA TRP A 91 -17.13 -3.88 -12.80
C TRP A 91 -17.60 -5.30 -13.13
N CYS A 92 -17.19 -6.31 -12.35
CA CYS A 92 -17.66 -7.68 -12.52
C CYS A 92 -19.19 -7.78 -12.34
N ASN A 93 -19.75 -7.19 -11.28
CA ASN A 93 -21.20 -7.19 -11.05
C ASN A 93 -21.98 -6.52 -12.20
N ARG A 94 -21.38 -5.48 -12.80
CA ARG A 94 -21.98 -4.75 -13.93
C ARG A 94 -21.97 -5.58 -15.21
N GLN A 95 -20.93 -6.38 -15.44
CA GLN A 95 -20.89 -7.35 -16.55
C GLN A 95 -21.93 -8.46 -16.36
N ASP A 96 -22.01 -9.03 -15.15
CA ASP A 96 -22.96 -10.11 -14.85
C ASP A 96 -24.43 -9.67 -14.98
N SER A 97 -24.72 -8.40 -14.72
CA SER A 97 -26.07 -7.84 -14.85
C SER A 97 -26.45 -7.45 -16.30
N ALA A 98 -25.48 -7.42 -17.22
CA ALA A 98 -25.67 -7.05 -18.63
C ALA A 98 -25.78 -8.26 -19.57
N GLY A 99 -25.56 -9.48 -19.06
CA GLY A 99 -25.78 -10.75 -19.76
C GLY A 99 -27.15 -11.36 -19.48
#